data_AF-A0A961SN24-F1
#
_entry.id   AF-A0A961SN24-F1
#
_cell.length_a   1.000
_cell.length_b   1.000
_cell.length_c   1.000
_cell.angle_alpha   90.00
_cell.angle_beta   90.00
_cell.angle_gamma   90.00
#
_symmetry.space_group_name_H-M   'P 1'
#
loop_
_entity.id
_entity.type
_entity.pdbx_description
1 polymer ?
#
loop_
_entity_poly.entity_id
_entity_poly.type
_entity_poly.pdbx_seq_one_letter_code
_entity_poly.pdbx_strand_id
1 'polypeptide(L)' 'MTFAELSDILLTWPMVDASTSYGTPSFKVRGKLLTRLREDGDSLVIKGVDPEERAMLDRTYRTLLPKKHGAKA' A
#
# COMPACT_ATOMS: atom_id res chain seq x y z
N MET A 1 2.73 -11.84 -1.64
CA MET A 1 3.47 -10.80 -2.39
C MET A 1 4.27 -9.99 -1.39
N THR A 2 5.57 -9.81 -1.62
CA THR A 2 6.48 -9.00 -0.82
C THR A 2 6.55 -7.57 -1.36
N PHE A 3 7.11 -6.64 -0.59
CA PHE A 3 7.32 -5.26 -1.07
C PHE A 3 8.31 -5.20 -2.24
N ALA A 4 9.31 -6.08 -2.28
CA ALA A 4 10.26 -6.16 -3.39
C ALA A 4 9.56 -6.58 -4.69
N GLU A 5 8.75 -7.64 -4.65
CA GLU A 5 7.96 -8.10 -5.80
C GLU A 5 7.00 -7.00 -6.30
N LEU A 6 6.37 -6.25 -5.39
CA LEU A 6 5.53 -5.12 -5.76
C LEU A 6 6.35 -4.00 -6.42
N SER A 7 7.55 -3.72 -5.91
CA SER A 7 8.43 -2.68 -6.43
C SER A 7 8.82 -2.98 -7.89
N ASP A 8 9.15 -4.24 -8.17
CA ASP A 8 9.47 -4.69 -9.53
C ASP A 8 8.28 -4.48 -10.47
N ILE A 9 7.06 -4.78 -10.03
CA ILE A 9 5.84 -4.55 -10.83
C ILE A 9 5.64 -3.04 -11.06
N LEU A 10 5.69 -2.22 -10.01
CA LEU A 10 5.39 -0.79 -10.12
C LEU A 10 6.40 -0.04 -11.00
N LEU A 11 7.68 -0.42 -10.96
CA LEU A 11 8.72 0.19 -11.78
C LEU A 11 8.62 -0.17 -13.27
N THR A 12 7.80 -1.16 -13.64
CA THR A 12 7.49 -1.42 -15.06
C THR A 12 6.42 -0.46 -15.61
N TRP A 13 5.69 0.26 -14.75
CA TRP A 13 4.60 1.12 -15.18
C TRP A 13 5.14 2.45 -15.74
N PRO A 14 4.57 2.97 -16.83
CA PRO A 14 5.01 4.24 -17.41
C PRO A 14 4.93 5.38 -16.39
N MET A 15 6.01 6.15 -16.30
CA MET A 15 6.13 7.36 -15.46
C MET A 15 6.02 7.11 -13.95
N VAL A 16 6.18 5.86 -13.50
CA VAL A 16 6.34 5.55 -12.07
C VAL A 16 7.79 5.70 -11.67
N ASP A 17 8.02 6.49 -10.63
CA ASP A 17 9.34 6.67 -10.01
C ASP A 17 9.31 6.21 -8.55
N ALA A 18 10.39 5.58 -8.10
CA ALA A 18 10.65 5.36 -6.68
C ALA A 18 10.93 6.69 -5.97
N SER A 19 10.44 6.85 -4.76
CA SER A 19 10.57 8.06 -3.94
C SER A 19 10.52 7.68 -2.46
N THR A 20 10.75 8.65 -1.58
CA THR A 20 10.43 8.54 -0.15
C THR A 20 9.23 9.41 0.23
N SER A 21 8.47 8.96 1.23
CA SER A 21 7.35 9.69 1.84
C SER A 21 7.29 9.36 3.32
N TYR A 22 7.32 10.38 4.19
CA TYR A 22 7.36 10.19 5.65
C TYR A 22 8.47 9.21 6.11
N GLY A 23 9.66 9.27 5.50
CA GLY A 23 10.78 8.37 5.81
C GLY A 23 10.62 6.93 5.31
N THR A 24 9.48 6.58 4.70
CA THR A 24 9.20 5.24 4.17
C THR A 24 9.31 5.19 2.64
N PRO A 25 9.66 4.02 2.05
CA PRO A 25 9.63 3.83 0.61
C PRO A 25 8.26 4.13 0.00
N SER A 26 8.25 4.78 -1.17
CA SER A 26 7.04 5.21 -1.87
C SER A 26 7.22 5.21 -3.38
N PHE A 27 6.12 5.27 -4.10
CA PHE A 27 6.09 5.39 -5.55
C PHE A 27 5.25 6.59 -5.96
N LYS A 28 5.68 7.31 -6.99
CA LYS A 28 4.98 8.47 -7.54
C LYS A 28 4.76 8.30 -9.03
N VAL A 29 3.63 8.80 -9.52
CA VAL A 29 3.36 8.97 -10.95
C VAL A 29 3.35 10.46 -11.24
N ARG A 30 4.25 10.91 -12.12
CA ARG A 30 4.35 12.34 -12.52
C ARG A 30 4.38 13.28 -11.30
N GLY A 31 5.17 12.92 -10.28
CA GLY A 31 5.33 13.68 -9.04
C GLY A 31 4.18 13.55 -8.02
N LYS A 32 3.09 12.83 -8.32
CA LYS A 32 1.97 12.60 -7.39
C LYS A 32 2.09 11.22 -6.73
N LEU A 33 1.80 11.12 -5.43
CA LEU A 33 1.88 9.86 -4.68
C LEU A 33 0.91 8.81 -5.26
N LEU A 34 1.47 7.67 -5.67
CA LEU A 34 0.74 6.47 -6.08
C LEU A 34 0.46 5.59 -4.86
N THR A 35 1.52 5.13 -4.19
CA THR A 35 1.44 4.32 -2.97
C THR A 35 2.69 4.49 -2.11
N ARG A 36 2.63 4.09 -0.84
CA ARG A 36 3.78 4.00 0.05
C ARG A 36 3.65 2.85 1.02
N LEU A 37 4.78 2.33 1.48
CA LEU A 37 4.84 1.46 2.63
C LEU A 37 4.51 2.25 3.90
N ARG A 38 3.74 1.68 4.81
CA ARG A 38 3.53 2.27 6.15
C ARG A 38 4.69 1.87 7.05
N GLU A 39 4.78 2.55 8.18
CA GLU A 39 5.84 2.35 9.18
C GLU A 39 5.80 0.94 9.82
N ASP A 40 4.67 0.23 9.69
CA ASP A 40 4.53 -1.16 10.13
C ASP A 40 5.27 -2.17 9.24
N GLY A 41 5.76 -1.73 8.06
CA GLY A 41 6.53 -2.57 7.14
C GLY A 41 5.71 -3.60 6.36
N ASP A 42 4.39 -3.64 6.54
CA ASP A 42 3.53 -4.68 5.95
C ASP A 42 2.26 -4.10 5.29
N SER A 43 1.92 -2.84 5.59
CA SER A 43 0.74 -2.17 5.00
C SER A 43 1.13 -1.18 3.91
N LEU A 44 0.33 -1.10 2.85
CA LEU A 44 0.45 -0.08 1.80
C LEU A 44 -0.69 0.95 1.88
N VAL A 45 -0.38 2.20 1.53
CA VAL A 45 -1.41 3.24 1.40
C VAL A 45 -1.91 3.30 -0.04
N ILE A 46 -3.15 2.90 -0.28
CA ILE A 46 -3.81 3.00 -1.59
C ILE A 46 -4.73 4.22 -1.61
N LYS A 47 -4.63 5.02 -2.68
CA LYS A 47 -5.48 6.18 -2.94
C LYS A 47 -6.51 5.86 -4.02
N GLY A 48 -7.59 6.65 -4.06
CA GLY A 48 -8.60 6.56 -5.13
C GLY A 48 -9.70 5.53 -4.90
N VAL A 49 -9.78 4.94 -3.70
CA VAL A 49 -10.88 4.06 -3.29
C VAL A 49 -11.99 4.92 -2.70
N ASP A 50 -13.19 4.82 -3.26
CA ASP A 50 -14.39 5.51 -2.75
C ASP A 50 -14.75 5.03 -1.32
N PRO A 51 -15.32 5.87 -0.44
CA PRO A 51 -15.70 5.44 0.91
C PRO A 51 -16.60 4.19 0.97
N GLU A 52 -17.55 4.04 0.03
CA GLU A 52 -18.43 2.87 -0.03
C GLU A 52 -17.65 1.62 -0.46
N GLU A 53 -16.83 1.73 -1.50
CA GLU A 53 -15.94 0.65 -1.94
C GLU A 53 -14.98 0.25 -0.82
N ARG A 54 -14.40 1.22 -0.12
CA ARG A 54 -13.53 0.98 1.03
C ARG A 54 -14.27 0.24 2.15
N ALA A 55 -15.52 0.60 2.44
CA ALA A 55 -16.32 -0.09 3.45
C ALA A 55 -16.63 -1.54 3.04
N MET A 56 -16.95 -1.76 1.76
CA MET A 56 -17.13 -3.11 1.22
C MET A 56 -15.84 -3.94 1.32
N LEU A 57 -14.70 -3.37 0.93
CA LEU A 57 -13.39 -4.03 1.00
C LEU A 57 -13.02 -4.37 2.44
N ASP A 58 -13.17 -3.43 3.38
CA ASP A 58 -12.90 -3.70 4.81
C ASP A 58 -13.79 -4.83 5.32
N ARG A 59 -15.10 -4.79 5.02
CA ARG A 59 -16.03 -5.84 5.44
C ARG A 59 -15.64 -7.21 4.89
N THR A 60 -15.40 -7.32 3.58
CA THR A 60 -15.09 -8.59 2.91
C THR A 60 -13.77 -9.17 3.40
N TYR A 61 -12.71 -8.36 3.42
CA TYR A 61 -11.38 -8.85 3.78
C TYR A 61 -11.21 -9.03 5.29
N ARG A 62 -11.97 -8.36 6.14
CA ARG A 62 -11.97 -8.63 7.59
C ARG A 62 -12.51 -10.01 7.94
N THR A 63 -13.43 -10.55 7.13
CA THR A 63 -13.93 -11.93 7.28
C THR A 63 -12.95 -12.97 6.73
N LEU A 64 -12.25 -12.65 5.64
CA LEU A 64 -11.36 -13.59 4.95
C LEU A 64 -9.91 -13.58 5.48
N LEU A 65 -9.48 -12.46 6.07
CA LEU A 65 -8.15 -12.26 6.63
C LEU A 65 -8.29 -11.81 8.09
N PRO A 66 -8.43 -12.74 9.05
CA PRO A 66 -8.44 -12.39 10.47
C PRO A 66 -7.16 -11.62 10.78
N LYS A 67 -7.29 -10.44 11.39
CA LYS A 67 -6.15 -9.58 11.69
C LYS A 67 -5.10 -10.39 12.44
N LYS A 68 -3.89 -10.48 11.87
CA LYS A 68 -2.70 -10.75 12.69
C LYS A 68 -2.59 -9.58 13.65
N HIS A 69 -3.07 -9.76 14.87
CA HIS A 69 -2.74 -8.85 15.94
C HIS A 69 -1.24 -9.01 16.16
N GLY A 70 -0.46 -8.05 15.65
CA GLY A 70 0.91 -7.89 16.06
C GLY A 70 0.91 -7.71 17.57
N ALA A 71 1.43 -8.72 18.27
CA ALA A 71 1.69 -8.65 19.70
C ALA A 71 2.51 -7.39 19.97
N LYS A 72 1.97 -6.48 20.79
CA LYS A 72 2.81 -5.54 21.52
C LYS A 72 3.53 -6.36 22.60
N ALA A 73 4.83 -6.54 22.44
CA ALA A 73 5.73 -6.79 23.55
C ALA A 73 6.21 -5.43 24.10
#